data_AF-A0A8D2J6A1-F1
#
_entry.id   AF-A0A8D2J6A1-F1
#
_cell.length_a   1.000
_cell.length_b   1.000
_cell.length_c   1.000
_cell.angle_alpha   90.00
_cell.angle_beta   90.00
_cell.angle_gamma   90.00
#
_symmetry.space_group_name_H-M   'P 1'
#
loop_
_entity.id
_entity.type
_entity.pdbx_description
1 polymer ?
#
loop_
_entity_poly.entity_id
_entity_poly.type
_entity_poly.pdbx_seq_one_letter_code
_entity_poly.pdbx_strand_id
1 'polypeptide(L)'
;VVKMIFSNISSIYQFHAQFFLPELQKRMENWDSNPRIGDIIQKVAPFLKMYSEYVKHFDKAVELITTWSEKSLPFQELIANIQRREISANLTLQHHMLEPVQRIPRYELLLKDYIRKLPVESPDREDAQKALEMIFTAAKHSNTAIAEMERLQNLWEVYHRLGLEDDIVDPSNELIKEGPIQKISFRHNSTREKYLFLFNNLLLYCVPKVIQVGAEFQVHSRIDVEGMKVRELNDVEFPHSFLVSGKQRTLELQQCRSEELGKRAPLWVRDKLVSMCMRCKDPFNVITRRRHHCRACGYVVCGRCSEYKAELQYDKNGPKRVCIECYTFLTGRLLPDERHGKHRGILEKESAELSGQSLMCSFLQLLDKSGKGSMRGWFVIPRDDPLVLYVYAAPQVCCDLFYLENS
;
A
#
# COMPACT_ATOMS: atom_id res chain seq x y z
N VAL A 1 0.30 36.45 0.83
CA VAL A 1 1.04 35.31 0.23
C VAL A 1 1.76 34.48 1.30
N VAL A 2 2.78 34.99 2.00
CA VAL A 2 3.54 34.22 3.03
C VAL A 2 2.65 33.57 4.09
N LYS A 3 1.70 34.31 4.69
CA LYS A 3 0.73 33.74 5.65
C LYS A 3 -0.14 32.62 5.07
N MET A 4 -0.40 32.63 3.76
CA MET A 4 -1.19 31.59 3.10
C MET A 4 -0.33 30.35 2.81
N ILE A 5 0.95 30.53 2.51
CA ILE A 5 1.90 29.43 2.29
C ILE A 5 2.15 28.68 3.61
N PHE A 6 2.35 29.39 4.71
CA PHE A 6 2.76 28.76 5.97
C PHE A 6 1.62 28.50 6.96
N SER A 7 0.40 28.95 6.65
CA SER A 7 -0.80 28.78 7.49
C SER A 7 -0.49 29.10 8.96
N ASN A 8 -0.82 28.18 9.87
CA ASN A 8 -0.58 28.25 11.31
C ASN A 8 0.66 27.45 11.78
N ILE A 9 1.68 27.23 10.94
CA ILE A 9 2.87 26.44 11.31
C ILE A 9 3.60 26.97 12.55
N SER A 10 3.61 28.29 12.74
CA SER A 10 4.23 28.92 13.92
C SER A 10 3.55 28.46 15.22
N SER A 11 2.21 28.35 15.21
CA SER A 11 1.44 27.86 16.35
C SER A 11 1.73 26.39 16.64
N ILE A 12 1.83 25.56 15.60
CA ILE A 12 2.22 24.15 15.71
C ILE A 12 3.60 24.02 16.34
N TYR A 13 4.58 24.78 15.82
CA TYR A 13 5.94 24.78 16.34
C TYR A 13 5.98 25.20 17.82
N GLN A 14 5.34 26.31 18.19
CA GLN A 14 5.31 26.79 19.57
C GLN A 14 4.70 25.75 20.52
N PHE A 15 3.60 25.12 20.12
CA PHE A 15 2.99 24.05 20.91
C PHE A 15 3.96 22.89 21.15
N HIS A 16 4.64 22.41 20.10
CA HIS A 16 5.58 21.30 20.22
C HIS A 16 6.83 21.67 21.02
N ALA A 17 7.44 22.81 20.72
CA ALA A 17 8.71 23.23 21.31
C ALA A 17 8.56 23.68 22.78
N GLN A 18 7.47 24.37 23.13
CA GLN A 18 7.32 24.97 24.45
C GLN A 18 6.52 24.11 25.43
N PHE A 19 5.68 23.19 24.95
CA PHE A 19 4.78 22.41 25.81
C PHE A 19 4.98 20.91 25.67
N PHE A 20 4.80 20.35 24.47
CA PHE A 20 4.73 18.89 24.36
C PHE A 20 6.09 18.21 24.52
N LEU A 21 7.14 18.69 23.83
CA LEU A 21 8.47 18.11 23.93
C LEU A 21 9.05 18.22 25.36
N PRO A 22 8.99 19.38 26.05
CA PRO A 22 9.48 19.48 27.43
C PRO A 22 8.79 18.53 28.40
N GLU A 23 7.47 18.33 28.29
CA GLU A 23 6.74 17.38 29.14
C GLU A 23 7.19 15.94 28.91
N LEU A 24 7.40 15.55 27.64
CA LEU A 24 7.94 14.23 27.31
C LEU A 24 9.38 14.06 27.81
N GLN A 25 10.25 15.06 27.63
CA GLN A 25 11.64 15.01 28.11
C GLN A 25 11.70 14.85 29.64
N LYS A 26 10.93 15.65 30.38
CA LYS A 26 10.83 15.55 31.85
C LYS A 26 10.32 14.18 32.30
N ARG A 27 9.41 13.57 31.53
CA ARG A 27 8.93 12.20 31.78
C ARG A 27 10.02 11.15 31.55
N MET A 28 10.83 11.31 30.50
CA MET A 28 11.95 10.40 30.23
C MET A 28 13.03 10.50 31.31
N GLU A 29 13.29 11.68 31.85
CA GLU A 29 14.24 11.88 32.97
C GLU A 29 13.79 11.16 34.25
N ASN A 30 12.48 11.01 34.47
CA ASN A 30 11.90 10.41 35.68
C ASN A 30 11.13 9.12 35.38
N TRP A 31 11.55 8.38 34.35
CA TRP A 31 10.79 7.24 33.83
C TRP A 31 10.54 6.16 34.88
N ASP A 32 11.57 5.81 35.67
CA ASP A 32 11.49 4.74 36.66
C ASP A 32 10.43 4.98 37.74
N SER A 33 10.16 6.25 38.05
CA SER A 33 9.16 6.63 39.06
C SER A 33 7.74 6.73 38.47
N ASN A 34 7.62 6.96 37.16
CA ASN A 34 6.33 7.15 36.51
C ASN A 34 6.38 6.71 35.02
N PRO A 35 6.40 5.39 34.74
CA PRO A 35 6.69 4.85 33.40
C PRO A 35 5.44 4.85 32.50
N ARG A 36 4.87 6.03 32.31
CA ARG A 36 3.67 6.26 31.50
C ARG A 36 3.90 7.39 30.52
N ILE A 37 3.16 7.47 29.43
CA ILE A 37 3.13 8.62 28.50
C ILE A 37 1.72 8.94 28.03
N GLY A 38 0.76 8.03 28.20
CA GLY A 38 -0.63 8.18 27.79
C GLY A 38 -1.27 9.40 28.43
N ASP A 39 -1.04 9.66 29.72
CA ASP A 39 -1.53 10.84 30.44
C ASP A 39 -1.08 12.18 29.81
N ILE A 40 0.19 12.27 29.38
CA ILE A 40 0.73 13.45 28.69
C ILE A 40 0.05 13.58 27.32
N ILE A 41 -0.01 12.50 26.54
CA ILE A 41 -0.57 12.54 25.19
C ILE A 41 -2.06 12.88 25.24
N GLN A 42 -2.81 12.32 26.20
CA GLN A 42 -4.22 12.61 26.42
C GLN A 42 -4.44 14.09 26.74
N LYS A 43 -3.60 14.69 27.60
CA LYS A 43 -3.68 16.12 27.94
C LYS A 43 -3.46 17.02 26.72
N VAL A 44 -2.58 16.62 25.80
CA VAL A 44 -2.23 17.45 24.63
C VAL A 44 -3.08 17.16 23.39
N ALA A 45 -3.73 15.99 23.30
CA ALA A 45 -4.55 15.57 22.17
C ALA A 45 -5.64 16.58 21.75
N PRO A 46 -6.35 17.29 22.66
CA PRO A 46 -7.32 18.32 22.29
C PRO A 46 -6.74 19.46 21.45
N PHE A 47 -5.45 19.75 21.60
CA PHE A 47 -4.77 20.83 20.91
C PHE A 47 -4.34 20.42 19.49
N LEU A 48 -4.19 19.12 19.23
CA LEU A 48 -3.81 18.59 17.90
C LEU A 48 -4.85 18.92 16.81
N LYS A 49 -6.06 19.35 17.18
CA LYS A 49 -7.03 19.93 16.24
C LYS A 49 -6.45 21.11 15.44
N MET A 50 -5.42 21.81 15.93
CA MET A 50 -4.76 22.88 15.18
C MET A 50 -4.16 22.40 13.85
N TYR A 51 -3.85 21.11 13.72
CA TYR A 51 -3.37 20.51 12.47
C TYR A 51 -4.43 20.52 11.38
N SER A 52 -5.73 20.53 11.73
CA SER A 52 -6.80 20.61 10.74
C SER A 52 -6.71 21.88 9.91
N GLU A 53 -6.35 23.00 10.54
CA GLU A 53 -6.20 24.30 9.91
C GLU A 53 -4.96 24.35 9.00
N TYR A 54 -3.89 23.65 9.37
CA TYR A 54 -2.69 23.53 8.53
C TYR A 54 -2.99 22.70 7.28
N VAL A 55 -3.54 21.50 7.50
CA VAL A 55 -3.88 20.50 6.48
C VAL A 55 -4.90 21.04 5.48
N LYS A 56 -5.94 21.74 5.96
CA LYS A 56 -6.96 22.37 5.11
C LYS A 56 -6.38 23.36 4.10
N HIS A 57 -5.27 24.03 4.43
CA HIS A 57 -4.65 25.04 3.58
C HIS A 57 -3.45 24.53 2.78
N PHE A 58 -3.06 23.26 2.95
CA PHE A 58 -1.85 22.70 2.38
C PHE A 58 -1.84 22.71 0.85
N ASP A 59 -2.89 22.21 0.19
CA ASP A 59 -2.95 22.13 -1.28
C ASP A 59 -2.78 23.52 -1.91
N LYS A 60 -3.49 24.51 -1.37
CA LYS A 60 -3.41 25.90 -1.81
C LYS A 60 -2.03 26.51 -1.53
N ALA A 61 -1.37 26.12 -0.44
CA ALA A 61 -0.03 26.56 -0.12
C ALA A 61 1.00 26.02 -1.12
N VAL A 62 0.89 24.74 -1.49
CA VAL A 62 1.74 24.11 -2.52
C VAL A 62 1.52 24.76 -3.88
N GLU A 63 0.26 24.98 -4.29
CA GLU A 63 -0.08 25.69 -5.53
C GLU A 63 0.53 27.10 -5.59
N LEU A 64 0.46 27.84 -4.47
CA LEU A 64 1.07 29.16 -4.36
C LEU A 64 2.60 29.10 -4.50
N ILE A 65 3.27 28.13 -3.87
CA ILE A 65 4.71 27.97 -4.02
C ILE A 65 5.07 27.73 -5.48
N THR A 66 4.41 26.78 -6.15
CA THR A 66 4.65 26.48 -7.57
C THR A 66 4.44 27.72 -8.44
N THR A 67 3.31 28.41 -8.25
CA THR A 67 2.96 29.62 -9.00
C THR A 67 4.01 30.72 -8.82
N TRP A 68 4.49 30.96 -7.60
CA TRP A 68 5.47 32.01 -7.32
C TRP A 68 6.88 31.62 -7.75
N SER A 69 7.22 30.32 -7.72
CA SER A 69 8.47 29.80 -8.27
C SER A 69 8.56 29.96 -9.78
N GLU A 70 7.45 29.87 -10.50
CA GLU A 70 7.41 30.10 -11.95
C GLU A 70 7.37 31.59 -12.32
N LYS A 71 6.62 32.40 -11.56
CA LYS A 71 6.37 33.81 -11.89
C LYS A 71 7.47 34.77 -11.41
N SER A 72 8.29 34.38 -10.45
CA SER A 72 9.23 35.29 -9.79
C SER A 72 10.61 34.65 -9.63
N LEU A 73 11.55 35.08 -10.49
CA LEU A 73 12.95 34.66 -10.41
C LEU A 73 13.59 34.95 -9.02
N PRO A 74 13.37 36.12 -8.37
CA PRO A 74 13.89 36.36 -7.03
C PRO A 74 13.34 35.37 -5.98
N PHE A 75 12.07 34.97 -6.09
CA PHE A 75 11.48 33.98 -5.18
C PHE A 75 12.08 32.59 -5.43
N GLN A 76 12.23 32.19 -6.70
CA GLN A 76 12.86 30.93 -7.08
C GLN A 76 14.30 30.84 -6.55
N GLU A 77 15.10 31.89 -6.73
CA GLU A 77 16.47 31.97 -6.24
C GLU A 77 16.55 31.90 -4.71
N LEU A 78 15.65 32.60 -4.01
CA LEU A 78 15.56 32.54 -2.55
C LEU A 78 15.32 31.11 -2.06
N ILE A 79 14.33 30.42 -2.62
CA ILE A 79 14.01 29.03 -2.27
C ILE A 79 15.19 28.10 -2.57
N ALA A 80 15.80 28.21 -3.76
CA ALA A 80 16.96 27.42 -4.13
C ALA A 80 18.15 27.65 -3.18
N ASN A 81 18.40 28.90 -2.78
CA ASN A 81 19.47 29.25 -1.85
C ASN A 81 19.22 28.70 -0.44
N ILE A 82 17.97 28.65 0.01
CA ILE A 82 17.61 28.03 1.29
C ILE A 82 17.81 26.52 1.23
N GLN A 83 17.31 25.85 0.17
CA GLN A 83 17.39 24.40 0.01
C GLN A 83 18.82 23.85 -0.10
N ARG A 84 19.78 24.66 -0.55
CA ARG A 84 21.20 24.29 -0.58
C ARG A 84 21.87 24.30 0.79
N ARG A 85 21.25 24.89 1.81
CA ARG A 85 21.83 24.91 3.16
C ARG A 85 21.74 23.52 3.78
N GLU A 86 22.75 23.15 4.56
CA GLU A 86 22.80 21.85 5.24
C GLU A 86 21.55 21.57 6.09
N ILE A 87 20.96 22.62 6.68
CA ILE A 87 19.73 22.53 7.48
C ILE A 87 18.51 22.00 6.70
N SER A 88 18.52 22.10 5.37
CA SER A 88 17.43 21.60 4.51
C SER A 88 17.62 20.13 4.12
N ALA A 89 18.73 19.49 4.49
CA ALA A 89 18.99 18.08 4.24
C ALA A 89 18.74 17.64 2.78
N ASN A 90 18.99 18.53 1.81
CA ASN A 90 18.69 18.34 0.38
C ASN A 90 17.20 18.12 0.02
N LEU A 91 16.28 18.43 0.92
CA LEU A 91 14.83 18.36 0.69
C LEU A 91 14.28 19.69 0.16
N THR A 92 13.15 19.62 -0.57
CA THR A 92 12.48 20.84 -1.03
C THR A 92 11.63 21.47 0.09
N LEU A 93 11.26 22.74 -0.06
CA LEU A 93 10.35 23.39 0.89
C LEU A 93 9.03 22.62 1.04
N GLN A 94 8.47 22.12 -0.06
CA GLN A 94 7.24 21.33 -0.05
C GLN A 94 7.39 20.03 0.74
N HIS A 95 8.56 19.38 0.68
CA HIS A 95 8.84 18.18 1.48
C HIS A 95 8.80 18.49 2.98
N HIS A 96 9.45 19.57 3.42
CA HIS A 96 9.38 19.98 4.83
C HIS A 96 7.98 20.39 5.27
N MET A 97 7.19 21.00 4.38
CA MET A 97 5.80 21.35 4.67
C MET A 97 4.90 20.12 4.80
N LEU A 98 5.32 18.94 4.31
CA LEU A 98 4.58 17.69 4.49
C LEU A 98 4.79 17.08 5.88
N GLU A 99 5.91 17.38 6.56
CA GLU A 99 6.25 16.79 7.87
C GLU A 99 5.16 16.98 8.95
N PRO A 100 4.52 18.17 9.11
CA PRO A 100 3.41 18.34 10.03
C PRO A 100 2.19 17.49 9.66
N VAL A 101 1.90 17.32 8.37
CA VAL A 101 0.80 16.48 7.89
C VAL A 101 1.04 15.02 8.29
N GLN A 102 2.27 14.53 8.13
CA GLN A 102 2.67 13.18 8.49
C GLN A 102 2.79 12.94 10.01
N ARG A 103 2.81 13.99 10.82
CA ARG A 103 3.09 13.88 12.26
C ARG A 103 1.93 13.23 13.02
N ILE A 104 0.69 13.52 12.64
CA ILE A 104 -0.50 12.96 13.30
C ILE A 104 -0.63 11.44 13.07
N PRO A 105 -0.53 10.92 11.83
CA PRO A 105 -0.50 9.47 11.60
C PRO A 105 0.63 8.76 12.35
N ARG A 106 1.81 9.39 12.46
CA ARG A 106 2.93 8.83 13.24
C ARG A 106 2.60 8.70 14.73
N TYR A 107 1.92 9.68 15.34
CA TYR A 107 1.49 9.55 16.74
C TYR A 107 0.52 8.39 16.93
N GLU A 108 -0.40 8.18 15.99
CA GLU A 108 -1.32 7.04 16.04
C GLU A 108 -0.58 5.70 15.98
N LEU A 109 0.37 5.54 15.04
CA LEU A 109 1.15 4.32 14.89
C LEU A 109 2.00 4.03 16.13
N LEU A 110 2.70 5.04 16.64
CA LEU A 110 3.53 4.92 17.85
C LEU A 110 2.68 4.56 19.06
N LEU A 111 1.50 5.16 19.21
CA LEU A 111 0.63 4.91 20.35
C LEU A 111 -0.06 3.55 20.26
N LYS A 112 -0.44 3.08 19.07
CA LYS A 112 -0.90 1.69 18.86
C LYS A 112 0.17 0.67 19.24
N ASP A 113 1.42 0.88 18.80
CA ASP A 113 2.52 0.00 19.16
C ASP A 113 2.82 0.04 20.67
N TYR A 114 2.77 1.23 21.27
CA TYR A 114 2.90 1.41 22.71
C TYR A 114 1.84 0.63 23.49
N ILE A 115 0.56 0.78 23.17
CA ILE A 115 -0.56 0.06 23.82
C ILE A 115 -0.41 -1.46 23.69
N ARG A 116 0.03 -1.93 22.52
CA ARG A 116 0.29 -3.35 22.26
C ARG A 116 1.41 -3.91 23.15
N LYS A 117 2.44 -3.11 23.41
CA LYS A 117 3.61 -3.51 24.21
C LYS A 117 3.44 -3.30 25.71
N LEU A 118 2.45 -2.49 26.13
CA LEU A 118 2.16 -2.30 27.56
C LEU A 118 1.79 -3.64 28.24
N PRO A 119 2.18 -3.87 29.51
CA PRO A 119 1.65 -4.96 30.33
C PRO A 119 0.14 -4.83 30.52
N VAL A 120 -0.63 -5.93 30.58
CA VAL A 120 -2.11 -5.92 30.68
C VAL A 120 -2.63 -5.11 31.88
N GLU A 121 -1.89 -5.11 32.98
CA GLU A 121 -2.23 -4.38 34.20
C GLU A 121 -1.61 -2.97 34.28
N SER A 122 -1.02 -2.48 33.17
CA SER A 122 -0.41 -1.15 33.18
C SER A 122 -1.48 -0.07 33.38
N PRO A 123 -1.29 0.84 34.36
CA PRO A 123 -2.23 1.93 34.60
C PRO A 123 -2.29 2.91 33.42
N ASP A 124 -1.28 2.93 32.54
CA ASP A 124 -1.26 3.85 31.39
C ASP A 124 -2.06 3.35 30.19
N ARG A 125 -2.54 2.10 30.19
CA ARG A 125 -3.28 1.57 29.03
C ARG A 125 -4.55 2.36 28.77
N GLU A 126 -5.30 2.71 29.80
CA GLU A 126 -6.56 3.45 29.64
C GLU A 126 -6.30 4.86 29.10
N ASP A 127 -5.30 5.55 29.65
CA ASP A 127 -4.93 6.89 29.20
C ASP A 127 -4.39 6.89 27.77
N ALA A 128 -3.54 5.92 27.43
CA ALA A 128 -3.03 5.74 26.07
C ALA A 128 -4.16 5.41 25.07
N GLN A 129 -5.13 4.58 25.44
CA GLN A 129 -6.27 4.25 24.58
C GLN A 129 -7.17 5.48 24.34
N LYS A 130 -7.47 6.25 25.39
CA LYS A 130 -8.20 7.52 25.26
C LYS A 130 -7.45 8.53 24.40
N ALA A 131 -6.14 8.67 24.60
CA ALA A 131 -5.29 9.51 23.78
C ALA A 131 -5.33 9.12 22.29
N LEU A 132 -5.34 7.81 22.00
CA LEU A 132 -5.43 7.27 20.64
C LEU A 132 -6.77 7.64 19.99
N GLU A 133 -7.89 7.48 20.70
CA GLU A 133 -9.21 7.86 20.22
C GLU A 133 -9.31 9.37 19.92
N MET A 134 -8.71 10.21 20.77
CA MET A 134 -8.70 11.66 20.59
C MET A 134 -7.84 12.08 19.39
N ILE A 135 -6.67 11.47 19.20
CA ILE A 135 -5.81 11.68 18.02
C ILE A 135 -6.55 11.28 16.75
N PHE A 136 -7.17 10.10 16.75
CA PHE A 136 -7.94 9.59 15.62
C PHE A 136 -9.12 10.49 15.27
N THR A 137 -9.83 10.99 16.29
CA THR A 137 -10.94 11.95 16.09
C THR A 137 -10.43 13.26 15.51
N ALA A 138 -9.31 13.81 16.01
CA ALA A 138 -8.72 15.02 15.45
C ALA A 138 -8.28 14.86 13.98
N ALA A 139 -7.73 13.70 13.61
CA ALA A 139 -7.38 13.37 12.23
C ALA A 139 -8.62 13.29 11.32
N LYS A 140 -9.69 12.64 11.80
CA LYS A 140 -10.94 12.43 11.05
C LYS A 140 -11.65 13.73 10.68
N HIS A 141 -11.54 14.77 11.51
CA HIS A 141 -12.18 16.07 11.25
C HIS A 141 -11.46 16.91 10.16
N SER A 142 -10.36 16.44 9.56
CA SER A 142 -9.47 17.24 8.70
C SER A 142 -9.41 16.84 7.21
N ASN A 143 -10.17 15.84 6.76
CA ASN A 143 -10.51 15.39 5.38
C ASN A 143 -9.50 15.45 4.19
N THR A 144 -8.21 15.71 4.37
CA THR A 144 -7.11 15.30 3.46
C THR A 144 -6.08 14.43 4.20
N ALA A 145 -5.99 14.59 5.52
CA ALA A 145 -5.19 13.73 6.40
C ALA A 145 -5.62 12.25 6.40
N ILE A 146 -6.89 11.94 6.09
CA ILE A 146 -7.37 10.55 6.01
C ILE A 146 -6.79 9.85 4.79
N ALA A 147 -6.81 10.50 3.61
CA ALA A 147 -6.22 9.94 2.40
C ALA A 147 -4.70 9.80 2.54
N GLU A 148 -4.04 10.77 3.15
CA GLU A 148 -2.60 10.70 3.46
C GLU A 148 -2.29 9.61 4.50
N MET A 149 -3.18 9.40 5.47
CA MET A 149 -3.04 8.34 6.46
C MET A 149 -3.25 6.94 5.87
N GLU A 150 -4.21 6.77 4.96
CA GLU A 150 -4.40 5.54 4.19
C GLU A 150 -3.20 5.26 3.29
N ARG A 151 -2.65 6.29 2.62
CA ARG A 151 -1.42 6.20 1.83
C ARG A 151 -0.25 5.73 2.70
N LEU A 152 -0.04 6.34 3.86
CA LEU A 152 1.03 5.97 4.80
C LEU A 152 0.84 4.56 5.39
N GLN A 153 -0.40 4.14 5.63
CA GLN A 153 -0.69 2.77 6.08
C GLN A 153 -0.37 1.74 5.00
N ASN A 154 -0.76 1.98 3.75
CA ASN A 154 -0.42 1.09 2.62
C ASN A 154 1.10 1.02 2.42
N LEU A 155 1.79 2.16 2.48
CA LEU A 155 3.25 2.22 2.40
C LEU A 155 3.93 1.46 3.56
N TRP A 156 3.35 1.53 4.76
CA TRP A 156 3.83 0.81 5.94
C TRP A 156 3.73 -0.71 5.78
N GLU A 157 2.64 -1.22 5.20
CA GLU A 157 2.51 -2.66 4.90
C GLU A 157 3.61 -3.13 3.95
N VAL A 158 3.96 -2.32 2.95
CA VAL A 158 5.06 -2.59 2.02
C VAL A 158 6.40 -2.63 2.75
N TYR A 159 6.68 -1.65 3.61
CA TYR A 159 7.93 -1.65 4.40
C TYR A 159 8.02 -2.81 5.39
N HIS A 160 6.89 -3.25 5.96
CA HIS A 160 6.86 -4.43 6.81
C HIS A 160 7.22 -5.70 6.03
N ARG A 161 6.71 -5.84 4.79
CA ARG A 161 7.05 -6.93 3.87
C ARG A 161 8.53 -6.90 3.45
N LEU A 162 9.15 -5.71 3.42
CA LEU A 162 10.57 -5.50 3.08
C LEU A 162 11.51 -5.62 4.29
N GLY A 163 10.99 -5.64 5.53
CA GLY A 163 11.77 -5.83 6.74
C GLY A 163 12.22 -4.58 7.49
N LEU A 164 11.65 -3.40 7.16
CA LEU A 164 11.84 -2.15 7.89
C LEU A 164 13.31 -1.68 8.02
N GLU A 165 14.13 -1.86 6.98
CA GLU A 165 15.51 -1.33 6.99
C GLU A 165 15.49 0.21 6.88
N ASP A 166 16.24 0.89 7.75
CA ASP A 166 16.19 2.36 7.96
C ASP A 166 16.51 3.19 6.70
N ASP A 167 17.19 2.62 5.72
CA ASP A 167 17.63 3.27 4.48
C ASP A 167 16.59 3.20 3.33
N ILE A 168 15.52 2.42 3.51
CA ILE A 168 14.42 2.25 2.54
C ILE A 168 13.15 2.95 3.01
N VAL A 169 12.99 3.12 4.33
CA VAL A 169 11.80 3.71 4.94
C VAL A 169 11.81 5.23 4.75
N ASP A 170 11.14 5.70 3.71
CA ASP A 170 10.90 7.12 3.48
C ASP A 170 9.39 7.39 3.32
N PRO A 171 8.78 8.26 4.13
CA PRO A 171 7.34 8.56 4.04
C PRO A 171 6.94 9.35 2.76
N SER A 172 7.91 9.93 2.03
CA SER A 172 7.70 10.60 0.75
C SER A 172 7.64 9.61 -0.43
N ASN A 173 7.99 8.35 -0.22
CA ASN A 173 7.87 7.32 -1.24
C ASN A 173 6.39 7.07 -1.58
N GLU A 174 6.11 6.91 -2.86
CA GLU A 174 4.82 6.46 -3.37
C GLU A 174 5.02 5.16 -4.14
N LEU A 175 4.34 4.09 -3.73
CA LEU A 175 4.39 2.82 -4.46
C LEU A 175 3.61 2.99 -5.77
N ILE A 176 4.34 2.97 -6.89
CA ILE A 176 3.75 3.01 -8.23
C ILE A 176 3.26 1.62 -8.62
N LYS A 177 4.10 0.60 -8.45
CA LYS A 177 3.77 -0.77 -8.86
C LYS A 177 4.64 -1.81 -8.15
N GLU A 178 4.11 -3.02 -8.00
CA GLU A 178 4.87 -4.17 -7.53
C GLU A 178 4.52 -5.44 -8.31
N GLY A 179 5.43 -6.42 -8.35
CA GLY A 179 5.13 -7.71 -8.96
C GLY A 179 6.33 -8.63 -9.22
N PRO A 180 6.05 -9.89 -9.64
CA PRO A 180 7.09 -10.87 -9.97
C PRO A 180 7.77 -10.57 -11.30
N ILE A 181 9.07 -10.88 -11.40
CA ILE A 181 9.89 -10.74 -12.61
C ILE A 181 10.87 -11.91 -12.72
N GLN A 182 11.36 -12.20 -13.93
CA GLN A 182 12.41 -13.20 -14.15
C GLN A 182 13.76 -12.50 -14.33
N LYS A 183 14.77 -12.83 -13.52
CA LYS A 183 16.15 -12.39 -13.76
C LYS A 183 16.87 -13.39 -14.65
N ILE A 184 17.50 -12.91 -15.74
CA ILE A 184 18.28 -13.73 -16.67
C ILE A 184 19.66 -14.03 -16.08
N SER A 185 20.13 -15.27 -16.26
CA SER A 185 21.47 -15.71 -15.89
C SER A 185 22.16 -16.40 -17.07
N PHE A 186 23.08 -15.68 -17.72
CA PHE A 186 23.85 -16.20 -18.86
C PHE A 186 24.75 -17.38 -18.51
N ARG A 187 25.27 -17.45 -17.27
CA ARG A 187 26.16 -18.56 -16.86
C ARG A 187 25.51 -19.93 -16.92
N HIS A 188 24.18 -19.99 -16.77
CA HIS A 188 23.43 -21.24 -16.71
C HIS A 188 22.29 -21.28 -17.72
N ASN A 189 22.25 -20.30 -18.64
CA ASN A 189 21.19 -20.13 -19.61
C ASN A 189 19.78 -20.33 -19.00
N SER A 190 19.54 -19.67 -17.88
CA SER A 190 18.35 -19.90 -17.06
C SER A 190 17.83 -18.61 -16.46
N THR A 191 16.56 -18.62 -16.06
CA THR A 191 15.94 -17.51 -15.34
C THR A 191 15.63 -17.88 -13.90
N ARG A 192 15.64 -16.88 -13.01
CA ARG A 192 15.22 -17.04 -11.61
C ARG A 192 14.17 -16.01 -11.25
N GLU A 193 13.09 -16.47 -10.62
CA GLU A 193 12.02 -15.60 -10.15
C GLU A 193 12.50 -14.65 -9.06
N LYS A 194 12.09 -13.40 -9.19
CA LYS A 194 12.39 -12.26 -8.33
C LYS A 194 11.17 -11.38 -8.23
N TYR A 195 11.25 -10.35 -7.40
CA TYR A 195 10.14 -9.44 -7.16
C TYR A 195 10.63 -7.99 -7.22
N LEU A 196 9.83 -7.11 -7.80
CA LEU A 196 10.12 -5.69 -7.91
C LEU A 196 9.12 -4.88 -7.09
N PHE A 197 9.62 -3.83 -6.44
CA PHE A 197 8.82 -2.72 -5.92
C PHE A 197 9.31 -1.45 -6.58
N LEU A 198 8.44 -0.80 -7.36
CA LEU A 198 8.71 0.48 -8.01
C LEU A 198 8.03 1.58 -7.21
N PHE A 199 8.84 2.50 -6.69
CA PHE A 199 8.40 3.75 -6.08
C PHE A 199 8.67 4.93 -7.03
N ASN A 200 8.14 6.10 -6.69
CA ASN A 200 8.37 7.35 -7.42
C ASN A 200 9.85 7.75 -7.59
N ASN A 201 10.71 7.43 -6.63
CA ASN A 201 12.13 7.81 -6.62
C ASN A 201 13.10 6.62 -6.72
N LEU A 202 12.66 5.38 -6.50
CA LEU A 202 13.53 4.21 -6.45
C LEU A 202 12.85 2.92 -6.92
N LEU A 203 13.64 2.01 -7.48
CA LEU A 203 13.27 0.64 -7.82
C LEU A 203 14.04 -0.34 -6.91
N LEU A 204 13.30 -1.16 -6.17
CA LEU A 204 13.85 -2.26 -5.38
C LEU A 204 13.76 -3.57 -6.13
N TYR A 205 14.90 -4.26 -6.22
CA TYR A 205 14.99 -5.62 -6.70
C TYR A 205 15.16 -6.57 -5.52
N CYS A 206 14.19 -7.46 -5.34
CA CYS A 206 14.03 -8.26 -4.15
C CYS A 206 14.07 -9.77 -4.42
N VAL A 207 14.51 -10.51 -3.40
CA VAL A 207 14.47 -11.97 -3.35
C VAL A 207 13.36 -12.38 -2.37
N PRO A 208 12.37 -13.20 -2.79
CA PRO A 208 11.38 -13.74 -1.86
C PRO A 208 12.05 -14.63 -0.81
N LYS A 209 11.73 -14.45 0.47
CA LYS A 209 12.17 -15.33 1.55
C LYS A 209 11.11 -16.40 1.85
N VAL A 210 11.56 -17.60 2.20
CA VAL A 210 10.66 -18.68 2.66
C VAL A 210 10.52 -18.55 4.18
N ILE A 211 9.53 -17.79 4.66
CA ILE A 211 9.28 -17.65 6.11
C ILE A 211 7.77 -17.65 6.43
N GLN A 212 7.43 -18.07 7.65
CA GLN A 212 6.06 -18.06 8.19
C GLN A 212 5.76 -16.78 9.01
N VAL A 213 6.80 -16.04 9.45
CA VAL A 213 6.73 -14.80 10.24
C VAL A 213 7.94 -13.93 9.91
N GLY A 214 7.75 -12.62 9.70
CA GLY A 214 8.82 -11.64 9.40
C GLY A 214 8.83 -11.14 7.95
N ALA A 215 9.91 -10.47 7.55
CA ALA A 215 10.05 -9.84 6.24
C ALA A 215 9.91 -10.85 5.08
N GLU A 216 8.90 -10.66 4.23
CA GLU A 216 8.61 -11.54 3.08
C GLU A 216 9.66 -11.44 1.98
N PHE A 217 10.32 -10.30 1.87
CA PHE A 217 11.27 -9.99 0.82
C PHE A 217 12.61 -9.53 1.40
N GLN A 218 13.70 -9.93 0.77
CA GLN A 218 15.02 -9.35 0.99
C GLN A 218 15.35 -8.38 -0.14
N VAL A 219 15.71 -7.14 0.19
CA VAL A 219 16.25 -6.23 -0.80
C VAL A 219 17.66 -6.69 -1.19
N HIS A 220 17.89 -6.85 -2.49
CA HIS A 220 19.19 -7.30 -3.02
C HIS A 220 19.90 -6.21 -3.83
N SER A 221 19.14 -5.35 -4.48
CA SER A 221 19.65 -4.13 -5.12
C SER A 221 18.62 -3.02 -5.02
N ARG A 222 19.12 -1.79 -4.86
CA ARG A 222 18.39 -0.54 -5.03
C ARG A 222 18.90 0.16 -6.29
N ILE A 223 17.99 0.73 -7.06
CA ILE A 223 18.29 1.57 -8.21
C ILE A 223 17.48 2.84 -8.06
N ASP A 224 18.15 3.98 -7.91
CA ASP A 224 17.45 5.28 -7.92
C ASP A 224 16.91 5.53 -9.33
N VAL A 225 15.66 6.00 -9.41
CA VAL A 225 15.00 6.33 -10.68
C VAL A 225 15.73 7.48 -11.38
N GLU A 226 16.36 8.37 -10.61
CA GLU A 226 17.19 9.44 -11.14
C GLU A 226 18.43 8.89 -11.87
N GLY A 227 18.41 8.98 -13.19
CA GLY A 227 19.47 8.43 -14.06
C GLY A 227 19.29 6.95 -14.38
N MET A 228 18.17 6.34 -13.98
CA MET A 228 17.80 4.99 -14.43
C MET A 228 17.50 5.00 -15.93
N LYS A 229 18.07 4.05 -16.66
CA LYS A 229 17.81 3.83 -18.09
C LYS A 229 17.22 2.45 -18.29
N VAL A 230 16.10 2.40 -18.99
CA VAL A 230 15.46 1.15 -19.40
C VAL A 230 15.68 0.95 -20.89
N ARG A 231 16.12 -0.24 -21.29
CA ARG A 231 16.33 -0.58 -22.71
C ARG A 231 15.83 -1.99 -22.99
N GLU A 232 14.94 -2.12 -23.96
CA GLU A 232 14.51 -3.42 -24.45
C GLU A 232 15.66 -4.17 -25.13
N LEU A 233 15.67 -5.49 -24.94
CA LEU A 233 16.61 -6.41 -25.55
C LEU A 233 15.86 -7.27 -26.57
N ASN A 234 16.40 -7.32 -27.79
CA ASN A 234 15.92 -8.20 -28.86
C ASN A 234 16.67 -9.52 -28.79
N ASP A 235 16.49 -10.25 -27.70
CA ASP A 235 17.09 -11.56 -27.49
C ASP A 235 16.13 -12.66 -27.98
N VAL A 236 16.65 -13.57 -28.83
CA VAL A 236 15.88 -14.66 -29.43
C VAL A 236 15.56 -15.76 -28.41
N GLU A 237 16.45 -15.96 -27.44
CA GLU A 237 16.34 -16.97 -26.40
C GLU A 237 15.54 -16.45 -25.20
N PHE A 238 15.66 -15.14 -24.92
CA PHE A 238 14.93 -14.44 -23.86
C PHE A 238 14.05 -13.32 -24.44
N PRO A 239 12.92 -13.64 -25.10
CA PRO A 239 12.03 -12.62 -25.64
C PRO A 239 11.47 -11.74 -24.51
N HIS A 240 11.21 -10.47 -24.82
CA HIS A 240 10.70 -9.46 -23.87
C HIS A 240 11.64 -9.26 -22.67
N SER A 241 12.92 -9.44 -22.94
CA SER A 241 13.97 -9.05 -22.02
C SER A 241 14.24 -7.55 -22.14
N PHE A 242 14.63 -6.96 -21.02
CA PHE A 242 15.00 -5.56 -20.94
C PHE A 242 16.06 -5.37 -19.86
N LEU A 243 16.88 -4.35 -20.10
CA LEU A 243 17.89 -3.85 -19.19
C LEU A 243 17.29 -2.74 -18.34
N VAL A 244 17.54 -2.78 -17.05
CA VAL A 244 17.37 -1.65 -16.14
C VAL A 244 18.74 -1.27 -15.61
N SER A 245 19.26 -0.12 -16.05
CA SER A 245 20.59 0.37 -15.68
C SER A 245 20.48 1.57 -14.75
N GLY A 246 20.99 1.44 -13.54
CA GLY A 246 21.24 2.55 -12.62
C GLY A 246 22.70 3.02 -12.67
N LYS A 247 23.05 3.98 -11.79
CA LYS A 247 24.43 4.50 -11.68
C LYS A 247 25.46 3.43 -11.28
N GLN A 248 25.05 2.46 -10.45
CA GLN A 248 25.95 1.47 -9.86
C GLN A 248 25.74 0.03 -10.36
N ARG A 249 24.56 -0.29 -10.90
CA ARG A 249 24.19 -1.65 -11.27
C ARG A 249 23.27 -1.66 -12.49
N THR A 250 23.40 -2.70 -13.28
CA THR A 250 22.48 -3.03 -14.37
C THR A 250 21.85 -4.40 -14.13
N LEU A 251 20.54 -4.49 -14.32
CA LEU A 251 19.74 -5.70 -14.19
C LEU A 251 19.19 -6.10 -15.54
N GLU A 252 19.33 -7.38 -15.89
CA GLU A 252 18.67 -7.98 -17.05
C GLU A 252 17.48 -8.79 -16.59
N LEU A 253 16.32 -8.35 -17.03
CA LEU A 253 15.03 -8.81 -16.57
C LEU A 253 14.22 -9.27 -17.77
N GLN A 254 13.40 -10.30 -17.58
CA GLN A 254 12.47 -10.79 -18.56
C GLN A 254 11.06 -10.69 -18.03
N GLN A 255 10.19 -10.06 -18.81
CA GLN A 255 8.75 -10.09 -18.55
C GLN A 255 8.16 -11.41 -19.08
N CYS A 256 7.41 -12.12 -18.25
CA CYS A 256 6.67 -13.29 -18.71
C CYS A 256 5.43 -12.81 -19.50
N ARG A 257 5.49 -12.81 -20.84
CA ARG A 257 4.33 -12.48 -21.67
C ARG A 257 3.24 -13.56 -21.63
N SER A 258 2.01 -13.13 -21.90
CA SER A 258 0.86 -14.00 -22.15
C SER A 258 1.10 -15.00 -23.29
N GLU A 259 2.04 -14.73 -24.21
CA GLU A 259 2.39 -15.60 -25.36
C GLU A 259 3.10 -16.91 -24.99
N GLU A 260 3.66 -17.02 -23.78
CA GLU A 260 4.26 -18.26 -23.24
C GLU A 260 3.26 -19.08 -22.40
N LEU A 261 2.02 -18.60 -22.31
CA LEU A 261 0.96 -19.25 -21.58
C LEU A 261 0.70 -20.64 -22.18
N GLY A 262 0.78 -21.67 -21.34
CA GLY A 262 0.62 -23.07 -21.78
C GLY A 262 1.84 -23.70 -22.45
N LYS A 263 2.92 -22.95 -22.74
CA LYS A 263 4.19 -23.52 -23.24
C LYS A 263 5.09 -24.10 -22.15
N ARG A 264 4.94 -23.61 -20.92
CA ARG A 264 5.64 -24.08 -19.71
C ARG A 264 4.71 -24.15 -18.50
N ALA A 265 5.04 -25.00 -17.53
CA ALA A 265 4.29 -25.09 -16.28
C ALA A 265 4.42 -23.80 -15.46
N PRO A 266 3.32 -23.20 -14.97
CA PRO A 266 3.38 -22.00 -14.15
C PRO A 266 3.76 -22.33 -12.70
N LEU A 267 4.32 -21.35 -12.00
CA LEU A 267 4.43 -21.40 -10.55
C LEU A 267 3.06 -21.16 -9.92
N TRP A 268 2.66 -22.03 -8.99
CA TRP A 268 1.35 -21.94 -8.35
C TRP A 268 1.37 -20.94 -7.21
N VAL A 269 0.40 -20.03 -7.20
CA VAL A 269 0.16 -19.16 -6.05
C VAL A 269 -0.32 -20.02 -4.88
N ARG A 270 0.29 -19.83 -3.69
CA ARG A 270 -0.03 -20.63 -2.51
C ARG A 270 -1.44 -20.31 -2.01
N ASP A 271 -2.25 -21.35 -1.76
CA ASP A 271 -3.65 -21.22 -1.34
C ASP A 271 -3.87 -20.35 -0.10
N LYS A 272 -2.93 -20.39 0.86
CA LYS A 272 -3.02 -19.65 2.13
C LYS A 272 -2.89 -18.14 1.95
N LEU A 273 -2.33 -17.69 0.82
CA LEU A 273 -2.15 -16.28 0.50
C LEU A 273 -3.36 -15.70 -0.26
N VAL A 274 -4.36 -16.53 -0.58
CA VAL A 274 -5.46 -16.12 -1.45
C VAL A 274 -6.82 -16.38 -0.78
N SER A 275 -7.52 -15.30 -0.42
CA SER A 275 -8.86 -15.31 0.17
C SER A 275 -9.98 -15.23 -0.87
N MET A 276 -9.69 -14.76 -2.09
CA MET A 276 -10.68 -14.51 -3.15
C MET A 276 -10.28 -15.11 -4.49
N CYS A 277 -11.27 -15.43 -5.32
CA CYS A 277 -11.03 -15.85 -6.71
C CYS A 277 -10.30 -14.76 -7.48
N MET A 278 -9.13 -15.07 -8.03
CA MET A 278 -8.33 -14.10 -8.79
C MET A 278 -8.98 -13.66 -10.12
N ARG A 279 -10.11 -14.27 -10.51
CA ARG A 279 -10.93 -13.89 -11.68
C ARG A 279 -12.17 -13.10 -11.29
N CYS A 280 -13.22 -13.75 -10.78
CA CYS A 280 -14.48 -13.08 -10.44
C CYS A 280 -14.44 -12.29 -9.12
N LYS A 281 -13.32 -12.30 -8.39
CA LYS A 281 -13.13 -11.61 -7.10
C LYS A 281 -14.07 -12.05 -5.98
N ASP A 282 -14.95 -13.01 -6.22
CA ASP A 282 -15.76 -13.56 -5.15
C ASP A 282 -14.90 -14.36 -4.13
N PRO A 283 -15.21 -14.26 -2.83
CA PRO A 283 -14.47 -14.89 -1.75
C PRO A 283 -14.58 -16.42 -1.78
N PHE A 284 -13.49 -17.11 -1.48
CA PHE A 284 -13.52 -18.56 -1.33
C PHE A 284 -14.21 -18.97 -0.04
N ASN A 285 -14.93 -20.09 -0.06
CA ASN A 285 -15.48 -20.71 1.14
C ASN A 285 -15.33 -22.24 1.06
N VAL A 286 -15.39 -22.90 2.21
CA VAL A 286 -15.05 -24.33 2.33
C VAL A 286 -16.10 -25.25 1.68
N ILE A 287 -17.33 -24.76 1.49
CA ILE A 287 -18.49 -25.58 1.15
C ILE A 287 -18.85 -25.46 -0.34
N THR A 288 -19.10 -24.25 -0.85
CA THR A 288 -19.65 -24.00 -2.19
C THR A 288 -18.65 -23.40 -3.18
N ARG A 289 -17.55 -22.81 -2.71
CA ARG A 289 -16.59 -22.09 -3.56
C ARG A 289 -15.15 -22.38 -3.17
N ARG A 290 -14.71 -23.61 -3.51
CA ARG A 290 -13.35 -24.12 -3.23
C ARG A 290 -12.30 -23.49 -4.14
N ARG A 291 -11.04 -23.56 -3.70
CA ARG A 291 -9.85 -23.08 -4.42
C ARG A 291 -9.42 -24.08 -5.49
N HIS A 292 -9.03 -23.56 -6.64
CA HIS A 292 -8.45 -24.34 -7.73
C HIS A 292 -7.33 -23.56 -8.41
N HIS A 293 -6.24 -24.21 -8.78
CA HIS A 293 -5.19 -23.56 -9.58
C HIS A 293 -5.47 -23.64 -11.07
N CYS A 294 -5.25 -22.51 -11.76
CA CYS A 294 -5.13 -22.50 -13.21
C CYS A 294 -3.81 -23.17 -13.61
N ARG A 295 -3.86 -24.23 -14.43
CA ARG A 295 -2.65 -24.92 -14.91
C ARG A 295 -1.89 -24.12 -15.96
N ALA A 296 -2.45 -23.02 -16.48
CA ALA A 296 -1.76 -22.17 -17.44
C ALA A 296 -1.03 -20.98 -16.79
N CYS A 297 -1.67 -20.27 -15.85
CA CYS A 297 -1.10 -19.07 -15.20
C CYS A 297 -0.79 -19.22 -13.71
N GLY A 298 -1.17 -20.33 -13.05
CA GLY A 298 -0.88 -20.58 -11.64
C GLY A 298 -1.80 -19.88 -10.62
N TYR A 299 -2.73 -19.03 -11.08
CA TYR A 299 -3.67 -18.32 -10.22
C TYR A 299 -4.64 -19.23 -9.47
N VAL A 300 -5.05 -18.79 -8.28
CA VAL A 300 -6.11 -19.44 -7.48
C VAL A 300 -7.47 -18.89 -7.88
N VAL A 301 -8.34 -19.76 -8.39
CA VAL A 301 -9.64 -19.44 -9.00
C VAL A 301 -10.73 -20.36 -8.49
N CYS A 302 -12.00 -19.94 -8.58
CA CYS A 302 -13.16 -20.76 -8.18
C CYS A 302 -13.55 -21.75 -9.28
N GLY A 303 -14.43 -22.70 -8.93
CA GLY A 303 -14.96 -23.69 -9.87
C GLY A 303 -15.52 -23.05 -11.13
N ARG A 304 -16.42 -22.07 -10.97
CA ARG A 304 -17.07 -21.32 -12.06
C ARG A 304 -16.08 -20.61 -13.00
N CYS A 305 -15.05 -19.97 -12.44
CA CYS A 305 -14.03 -19.28 -13.23
C CYS A 305 -13.01 -20.22 -13.88
N SER A 306 -13.09 -21.52 -13.62
CA SER A 306 -12.15 -22.53 -14.12
C SER A 306 -12.84 -23.82 -14.56
N GLU A 307 -14.09 -23.76 -15.03
CA GLU A 307 -14.81 -24.92 -15.58
C GLU A 307 -14.18 -25.44 -16.89
N TYR A 308 -13.28 -24.64 -17.47
CA TYR A 308 -12.69 -24.87 -18.77
C TYR A 308 -11.43 -25.72 -18.69
N LYS A 309 -11.17 -26.45 -19.78
CA LYS A 309 -9.94 -27.18 -19.99
C LYS A 309 -9.34 -26.85 -21.35
N ALA A 310 -8.02 -26.60 -21.38
CA ALA A 310 -7.27 -26.33 -22.60
C ALA A 310 -6.06 -27.26 -22.68
N GLU A 311 -5.59 -27.56 -23.89
CA GLU A 311 -4.32 -28.24 -24.09
C GLU A 311 -3.17 -27.30 -23.74
N LEU A 312 -2.19 -27.82 -23.00
CA LEU A 312 -0.99 -27.10 -22.62
C LEU A 312 0.19 -27.83 -23.26
N GLN A 313 1.01 -27.13 -24.04
CA GLN A 313 2.13 -27.73 -24.76
C GLN A 313 3.13 -28.41 -23.82
N TYR A 314 3.28 -27.92 -22.59
CA TYR A 314 4.17 -28.51 -21.58
C TYR A 314 3.65 -29.81 -20.97
N ASP A 315 2.35 -30.11 -21.06
CA ASP A 315 1.73 -31.30 -20.46
C ASP A 315 0.78 -31.95 -21.47
N LYS A 316 1.35 -32.87 -22.26
CA LYS A 316 0.66 -33.62 -23.32
C LYS A 316 -0.34 -34.66 -22.80
N ASN A 317 -0.53 -34.79 -21.48
CA ASN A 317 -1.48 -35.73 -20.89
C ASN A 317 -2.90 -35.16 -20.86
N GLY A 318 -3.41 -34.76 -22.03
CA GLY A 318 -4.75 -34.24 -22.25
C GLY A 318 -5.04 -32.82 -21.71
N PRO A 319 -6.28 -32.32 -21.89
CA PRO A 319 -6.64 -30.96 -21.49
C PRO A 319 -6.60 -30.72 -19.97
N LYS A 320 -6.05 -29.58 -19.55
CA LYS A 320 -5.88 -29.21 -18.14
C LYS A 320 -6.80 -28.06 -17.73
N ARG A 321 -7.17 -28.04 -16.44
CA ARG A 321 -8.01 -26.97 -15.86
C ARG A 321 -7.33 -25.61 -16.04
N VAL A 322 -8.01 -24.69 -16.70
CA VAL A 322 -7.54 -23.32 -16.89
C VAL A 322 -8.65 -22.33 -16.52
N CYS A 323 -8.26 -21.13 -16.11
CA CYS A 323 -9.23 -20.07 -15.89
C CYS A 323 -9.82 -19.57 -17.21
N ILE A 324 -10.95 -18.86 -17.15
CA ILE A 324 -11.66 -18.37 -18.34
C ILE A 324 -10.77 -17.57 -19.29
N GLU A 325 -10.00 -16.61 -18.78
CA GLU A 325 -9.10 -15.80 -19.61
C GLU A 325 -8.03 -16.64 -20.31
N CYS A 326 -7.43 -17.60 -19.59
CA CYS A 326 -6.45 -18.50 -20.18
C CYS A 326 -7.08 -19.43 -21.22
N TYR A 327 -8.33 -19.86 -21.03
CA TYR A 327 -9.04 -20.67 -22.02
C TYR A 327 -9.28 -19.88 -23.30
N THR A 328 -9.86 -18.68 -23.20
CA THR A 328 -10.09 -17.78 -24.35
C THR A 328 -8.79 -17.50 -25.10
N PHE A 329 -7.71 -17.23 -24.38
CA PHE A 329 -6.39 -16.99 -24.95
C PHE A 329 -5.83 -18.23 -25.68
N LEU A 330 -5.85 -19.40 -25.02
CA LEU A 330 -5.24 -20.62 -25.56
C LEU A 330 -6.00 -21.22 -26.74
N THR A 331 -7.32 -21.07 -26.78
CA THR A 331 -8.16 -21.71 -27.81
C THR A 331 -8.70 -20.72 -28.85
N GLY A 332 -8.53 -19.41 -28.65
CA GLY A 332 -9.11 -18.37 -29.49
C GLY A 332 -10.64 -18.38 -29.55
N ARG A 333 -11.31 -19.12 -28.64
CA ARG A 333 -12.77 -19.25 -28.63
C ARG A 333 -13.35 -18.18 -27.72
N LEU A 334 -14.03 -17.21 -28.32
CA LEU A 334 -14.86 -16.25 -27.59
C LEU A 334 -16.05 -17.01 -26.99
N LEU A 335 -16.15 -17.00 -25.65
CA LEU A 335 -17.29 -17.54 -24.94
C LEU A 335 -18.37 -16.45 -24.87
N PRO A 336 -19.67 -16.80 -25.05
CA PRO A 336 -20.75 -15.83 -24.95
C PRO A 336 -20.75 -15.14 -23.58
N ASP A 337 -20.95 -13.82 -23.60
CA ASP A 337 -20.85 -12.88 -22.47
C ASP A 337 -21.93 -13.08 -21.38
N GLU A 338 -22.73 -14.14 -21.47
CA GLU A 338 -23.91 -14.34 -20.64
C GLU A 338 -23.64 -14.98 -19.27
N ARG A 339 -22.39 -15.36 -18.97
CA ARG A 339 -22.02 -15.88 -17.64
C ARG A 339 -21.20 -14.91 -16.78
N HIS A 340 -20.83 -13.76 -17.32
CA HIS A 340 -20.09 -12.70 -16.61
C HIS A 340 -20.89 -11.39 -16.47
N GLY A 341 -22.06 -11.30 -17.10
CA GLY A 341 -23.10 -10.35 -16.72
C GLY A 341 -23.71 -10.71 -15.36
N LYS A 342 -23.18 -10.10 -14.30
CA LYS A 342 -23.88 -9.75 -13.06
C LYS A 342 -25.40 -10.02 -13.09
N HIS A 343 -25.88 -11.04 -12.39
CA HIS A 343 -27.12 -10.86 -11.64
C HIS A 343 -26.75 -9.98 -10.44
N ARG A 344 -26.61 -8.66 -10.67
CA ARG A 344 -26.62 -7.71 -9.55
C ARG A 344 -27.99 -7.88 -8.92
N GLY A 345 -28.04 -8.46 -7.72
CA GLY A 345 -29.20 -8.21 -6.87
C GLY A 345 -29.37 -6.69 -6.74
N ILE A 346 -30.60 -6.19 -6.56
CA ILE A 346 -30.89 -4.75 -6.36
C ILE A 346 -30.01 -4.12 -5.24
N LEU A 347 -29.39 -4.95 -4.39
CA LEU A 347 -28.56 -4.58 -3.24
C LEU A 347 -27.04 -4.82 -3.42
N GLU A 348 -26.54 -5.26 -4.59
CA GLU A 348 -25.11 -5.54 -4.79
C GLU A 348 -24.38 -4.36 -5.49
N LYS A 349 -23.68 -3.53 -4.69
CA LYS A 349 -22.71 -2.50 -5.14
C LYS A 349 -21.27 -3.01 -5.01
N GLU A 350 -20.36 -2.64 -5.91
CA GLU A 350 -18.95 -3.04 -5.81
C GLU A 350 -18.24 -2.31 -4.66
N SER A 351 -17.39 -3.01 -3.89
CA SER A 351 -16.66 -2.38 -2.80
C SER A 351 -15.68 -1.31 -3.30
N ALA A 352 -15.14 -1.45 -4.51
CA ALA A 352 -14.27 -0.45 -5.12
C ALA A 352 -15.02 0.85 -5.44
N GLU A 353 -16.29 0.76 -5.87
CA GLU A 353 -17.17 1.91 -6.12
C GLU A 353 -17.59 2.60 -4.80
N LEU A 354 -17.71 1.84 -3.70
CA LEU A 354 -18.18 2.35 -2.41
C LEU A 354 -17.06 2.79 -1.46
N SER A 355 -15.88 2.16 -1.48
CA SER A 355 -14.82 2.39 -0.49
C SER A 355 -14.31 3.82 -0.52
N GLY A 356 -14.29 4.46 -1.70
CA GLY A 356 -13.95 5.87 -1.86
C GLY A 356 -15.01 6.87 -1.35
N GLN A 357 -16.22 6.40 -1.00
CA GLN A 357 -17.34 7.23 -0.53
C GLN A 357 -18.02 6.64 0.72
N SER A 358 -17.27 5.92 1.57
CA SER A 358 -17.83 5.26 2.76
C SER A 358 -17.55 6.02 4.07
N LEU A 359 -18.47 5.92 5.02
CA LEU A 359 -18.29 6.35 6.42
C LEU A 359 -17.41 5.37 7.21
N MET A 360 -17.50 4.09 6.87
CA MET A 360 -16.74 3.00 7.47
C MET A 360 -16.50 1.92 6.41
N CYS A 361 -15.27 1.46 6.24
CA CYS A 361 -14.95 0.26 5.47
C CYS A 361 -13.84 -0.52 6.19
N SER A 362 -14.17 -1.63 6.85
CA SER A 362 -13.18 -2.37 7.68
C SER A 362 -13.63 -3.80 7.96
N PHE A 363 -12.69 -4.64 8.41
CA PHE A 363 -13.04 -5.95 8.95
C PHE A 363 -13.70 -5.79 10.32
N LEU A 364 -14.95 -6.23 10.43
CA LEU A 364 -15.64 -6.35 11.71
C LEU A 364 -15.94 -7.82 12.01
N GLN A 365 -16.21 -8.08 13.29
CA GLN A 365 -16.62 -9.38 13.78
C GLN A 365 -18.02 -9.23 14.36
N LEU A 366 -19.02 -9.78 13.66
CA LEU A 366 -20.39 -9.78 14.14
C LEU A 366 -20.55 -10.92 15.16
N LEU A 367 -21.00 -10.57 16.36
CA LEU A 367 -21.29 -11.51 17.44
C LEU A 367 -22.80 -11.74 17.50
N ASP A 368 -23.23 -12.99 17.50
CA ASP A 368 -24.63 -13.32 17.74
C ASP A 368 -25.01 -13.03 19.21
N LYS A 369 -26.30 -12.73 19.50
CA LYS A 369 -26.79 -12.38 20.85
C LYS A 369 -26.54 -13.46 21.93
N SER A 370 -26.27 -14.69 21.53
CA SER A 370 -25.92 -15.84 22.39
C SER A 370 -24.41 -16.10 22.49
N GLY A 371 -23.56 -15.33 21.78
CA GLY A 371 -22.10 -15.39 21.84
C GLY A 371 -21.48 -16.67 21.26
N LYS A 372 -22.25 -17.52 20.58
CA LYS A 372 -21.79 -18.85 20.11
C LYS A 372 -21.44 -18.88 18.62
N GLY A 373 -21.91 -17.91 17.84
CA GLY A 373 -21.55 -17.71 16.43
C GLY A 373 -20.83 -16.39 16.20
N SER A 374 -19.72 -16.45 15.45
CA SER A 374 -18.97 -15.26 15.04
C SER A 374 -18.73 -15.24 13.54
N MET A 375 -19.15 -14.15 12.88
CA MET A 375 -18.88 -13.92 11.47
C MET A 375 -17.90 -12.77 11.31
N ARG A 376 -16.70 -13.06 10.80
CA ARG A 376 -15.71 -12.06 10.41
C ARG A 376 -15.89 -11.75 8.92
N GLY A 377 -16.08 -10.48 8.59
CA GLY A 377 -16.31 -9.99 7.23
C GLY A 377 -15.75 -8.59 7.08
N TRP A 378 -15.64 -8.12 5.84
CA TRP A 378 -15.35 -6.73 5.49
C TRP A 378 -16.66 -5.96 5.39
N PHE A 379 -16.85 -4.94 6.20
CA PHE A 379 -18.11 -4.22 6.33
C PHE A 379 -17.94 -2.82 5.79
N VAL A 380 -18.94 -2.34 5.04
CA VAL A 380 -18.95 -1.02 4.45
C VAL A 380 -20.26 -0.31 4.77
N ILE A 381 -20.18 0.92 5.26
CA ILE A 381 -21.30 1.84 5.43
C ILE A 381 -21.06 3.02 4.48
N PRO A 382 -21.82 3.16 3.39
CA PRO A 382 -21.67 4.27 2.45
C PRO A 382 -22.04 5.62 3.08
N ARG A 383 -21.47 6.74 2.59
CA ARG A 383 -21.85 8.10 3.01
C ARG A 383 -23.19 8.54 2.43
N ASP A 384 -23.52 8.09 1.23
CA ASP A 384 -24.78 8.34 0.53
C ASP A 384 -25.94 7.53 1.11
N ASP A 385 -25.66 6.44 1.84
CA ASP A 385 -26.66 5.60 2.50
C ASP A 385 -26.16 5.06 3.87
N PRO A 386 -26.13 5.93 4.91
CA PRO A 386 -25.48 5.63 6.19
C PRO A 386 -26.26 4.65 7.08
N LEU A 387 -27.50 4.31 6.70
CA LEU A 387 -28.36 3.40 7.46
C LEU A 387 -28.24 1.94 6.98
N VAL A 388 -27.43 1.68 5.95
CA VAL A 388 -27.25 0.35 5.36
C VAL A 388 -25.83 -0.14 5.57
N LEU A 389 -25.72 -1.32 6.19
CA LEU A 389 -24.46 -2.03 6.43
C LEU A 389 -24.27 -3.10 5.36
N TYR A 390 -23.32 -2.86 4.45
CA TYR A 390 -22.93 -3.82 3.42
C TYR A 390 -21.86 -4.76 3.98
N VAL A 391 -22.03 -6.06 3.77
CA VAL A 391 -21.11 -7.09 4.28
C VAL A 391 -20.47 -7.83 3.10
N TYR A 392 -19.15 -7.71 2.99
CA TYR A 392 -18.29 -8.35 1.99
C TYR A 392 -17.42 -9.38 2.69
N ALA A 393 -16.97 -10.42 1.98
CA ALA A 393 -16.15 -11.46 2.62
C ALA A 393 -14.62 -11.28 2.48
N ALA A 394 -14.13 -10.27 1.73
CA ALA A 394 -12.70 -9.89 1.65
C ALA A 394 -12.48 -8.53 0.90
N PRO A 395 -11.29 -7.89 0.99
CA PRO A 395 -10.95 -6.63 0.34
C PRO A 395 -10.50 -6.88 -1.11
N GLN A 396 -11.11 -6.19 -2.07
CA GLN A 396 -10.79 -6.37 -3.48
C GLN A 396 -9.64 -5.46 -3.93
N VAL A 397 -8.39 -5.93 -3.86
CA VAL A 397 -7.25 -5.31 -4.56
C VAL A 397 -6.90 -6.19 -5.78
N CYS A 398 -7.00 -5.63 -6.98
CA CYS A 398 -6.79 -6.36 -8.24
C CYS A 398 -5.33 -6.23 -8.71
N CYS A 399 -4.65 -7.36 -8.95
CA CYS A 399 -3.37 -7.40 -9.66
C CYS A 399 -3.61 -7.29 -11.18
N ASP A 400 -3.40 -6.10 -11.75
CA ASP A 400 -3.37 -5.91 -13.19
C ASP A 400 -1.92 -5.82 -13.71
N LEU A 401 -1.65 -6.57 -14.77
CA LEU A 401 -0.35 -6.72 -15.43
C LEU A 401 0.21 -5.38 -15.92
N PHE A 402 1.54 -5.30 -16.03
CA PHE A 402 2.27 -4.14 -16.54
C PHE A 402 1.82 -3.78 -17.97
N TYR A 403 1.18 -2.62 -18.12
CA TYR A 403 1.20 -1.81 -19.32
C TYR A 403 1.82 -0.46 -18.92
N LEU A 404 2.93 -0.10 -19.55
CA LEU A 404 3.32 1.30 -19.69
C LEU A 404 2.85 1.68 -21.09
N GLU A 405 1.75 2.44 -21.16
CA GLU A 405 1.44 3.17 -22.39
C GLU A 405 2.46 4.31 -22.51
N ASN A 406 3.10 4.40 -23.68
CA ASN A 406 3.98 5.51 -24.01
C ASN A 406 3.14 6.80 -24.10
N SER A 407 3.51 7.80 -23.31
CA SER A 407 3.27 9.22 -23.62
C SER A 407 4.52 10.04 -23.36
#